data_AF-A0A7K2Y3A5-F1
#
_entry.id   AF-A0A7K2Y3A5-F1
#
_cell.length_a   1.000
_cell.length_b   1.000
_cell.length_c   1.000
_cell.angle_alpha   90.00
_cell.angle_beta   90.00
_cell.angle_gamma   90.00
#
_symmetry.space_group_name_H-M   'P 1'
#
loop_
_entity.id
_entity.type
_entity.pdbx_description
1 polymer ?
#
loop_
_entity_poly.entity_id
_entity_poly.type
_entity_poly.pdbx_seq_one_letter_code
_entity_poly.pdbx_strand_id
1 'polypeptide(L)'
;MEARRRVRERATGLTHHEAQAALEAVLADAGDLESADASVRAEAAEWQRISDLLFDHGGPYAPETDAYVQGQLTAREHHRD
;
A
#
# COMPACT_ATOMS: atom_id res chain seq x y z
N MET A 1 -9.53 4.89 -3.75
CA MET A 1 -8.29 4.88 -4.56
C MET A 1 -7.24 5.86 -4.05
N GLU A 2 -7.64 7.06 -3.61
CA GLU A 2 -6.69 8.10 -3.18
C GLU A 2 -5.85 7.72 -1.96
N ALA A 3 -6.44 7.12 -0.92
CA ALA A 3 -5.70 6.63 0.26
C ALA A 3 -4.59 5.65 -0.14
N ARG A 4 -4.91 4.65 -0.96
CA ARG A 4 -3.94 3.66 -1.47
C ARG A 4 -2.82 4.31 -2.29
N ARG A 5 -3.15 5.32 -3.11
CA ARG A 5 -2.15 6.07 -3.88
C ARG A 5 -1.17 6.79 -2.95
N ARG A 6 -1.67 7.49 -1.92
CA ARG A 6 -0.83 8.19 -0.94
C ARG A 6 0.10 7.23 -0.19
N VAL A 7 -0.39 6.05 0.17
CA VAL A 7 0.44 5.01 0.80
C VAL A 7 1.60 4.61 -0.11
N ARG A 8 1.35 4.35 -1.40
CA ARG A 8 2.43 3.99 -2.36
C ARG A 8 3.46 5.09 -2.54
N GLU A 9 3.02 6.34 -2.60
CA GLU A 9 3.92 7.50 -2.67
C GLU A 9 4.81 7.57 -1.42
N ARG A 10 4.24 7.34 -0.23
CA ARG A 10 5.00 7.30 1.02
C ARG A 10 5.91 6.09 1.15
N ALA A 11 5.50 4.96 0.60
CA ALA A 11 6.24 3.71 0.68
C ALA A 11 7.45 3.66 -0.26
N THR A 12 7.49 4.52 -1.28
CA THR A 12 8.56 4.49 -2.29
C THR A 12 9.93 4.63 -1.64
N GLY A 13 10.80 3.63 -1.87
CA GLY A 13 12.14 3.56 -1.27
C GLY A 13 12.21 2.85 0.09
N LEU A 14 11.07 2.55 0.73
CA LEU A 14 11.06 1.90 2.06
C LEU A 14 11.37 0.40 1.97
N THR A 15 12.04 -0.09 2.99
CA THR A 15 12.26 -1.51 3.24
C THR A 15 11.03 -2.18 3.88
N HIS A 16 11.02 -3.52 3.91
CA HIS A 16 9.99 -4.30 4.61
C HIS A 16 9.77 -3.82 6.05
N HIS A 17 10.84 -3.62 6.83
CA HIS A 17 10.71 -3.21 8.24
C HIS A 17 10.11 -1.82 8.40
N GLU A 18 10.43 -0.88 7.49
CA GLU A 18 9.87 0.47 7.52
C GLU A 18 8.40 0.48 7.10
N ALA A 19 8.03 -0.31 6.09
CA ALA A 19 6.64 -0.50 5.69
C ALA A 19 5.80 -1.17 6.80
N GLN A 20 6.38 -2.18 7.47
CA GLN A 20 5.76 -2.85 8.60
C GLN A 20 5.57 -1.91 9.80
N ALA A 21 6.56 -1.08 10.13
CA ALA A 21 6.43 -0.08 11.20
C ALA A 21 5.35 0.96 10.87
N ALA A 22 5.23 1.36 9.60
CA ALA A 22 4.16 2.26 9.16
C ALA A 22 2.77 1.62 9.29
N LEU A 23 2.64 0.33 8.94
CA LEU A 23 1.41 -0.43 9.17
C LEU A 23 1.03 -0.45 10.65
N GLU A 24 1.97 -0.81 11.52
CA GLU A 24 1.77 -0.87 12.96
C GLU A 24 1.31 0.47 13.54
N ALA A 25 1.89 1.58 13.05
CA ALA A 25 1.47 2.92 13.45
C ALA A 25 0.02 3.23 13.05
N VAL A 26 -0.39 2.86 11.83
CA VAL A 26 -1.79 3.04 11.37
C VAL A 26 -2.75 2.18 12.18
N LEU A 27 -2.39 0.93 12.48
CA LEU A 27 -3.23 0.04 13.29
C LEU A 27 -3.37 0.55 14.73
N ALA A 28 -2.27 1.07 15.31
CA ALA A 28 -2.29 1.65 16.65
C ALA A 28 -3.15 2.92 16.72
N ASP A 29 -3.09 3.78 15.71
CA ASP A 29 -3.91 5.00 15.62
C ASP A 29 -5.40 4.68 15.40
N ALA A 30 -5.70 3.68 14.57
CA ALA A 30 -7.07 3.25 14.31
C ALA A 30 -7.73 2.61 15.54
N GLY A 31 -6.97 1.88 16.35
CA GLY A 31 -7.47 1.09 17.47
C GLY A 31 -8.34 -0.07 17.01
N ASP A 32 -9.62 0.20 16.75
CA ASP A 32 -10.55 -0.74 16.10
C ASP A 32 -10.64 -0.45 14.60
N LEU A 33 -9.89 -1.21 13.81
CA LEU A 33 -9.84 -1.06 12.36
C LEU A 33 -11.19 -1.34 11.70
N GLU A 34 -12.04 -2.22 12.26
CA GLU A 34 -13.32 -2.56 11.64
C GLU A 34 -14.30 -1.39 11.70
N SER A 35 -14.28 -0.66 12.82
CA SER A 35 -15.08 0.55 13.04
C SER A 35 -14.48 1.81 12.40
N ALA A 36 -13.22 1.76 11.93
CA ALA A 36 -12.54 2.90 11.35
C ALA A 36 -13.09 3.32 9.98
N ASP A 37 -12.84 4.59 9.64
CA ASP A 37 -13.21 5.18 8.36
C ASP A 37 -12.70 4.34 7.18
N ALA A 38 -13.48 4.33 6.09
CA ALA A 38 -13.11 3.60 4.87
C ALA A 38 -11.73 4.01 4.31
N SER A 39 -11.32 5.26 4.53
CA SER A 39 -9.98 5.74 4.15
C SER A 39 -8.88 5.09 4.98
N VAL A 40 -9.06 4.99 6.30
CA VAL A 40 -8.10 4.36 7.23
C VAL A 40 -7.99 2.87 6.94
N ARG A 41 -9.12 2.18 6.75
CA ARG A 41 -9.13 0.77 6.35
C ARG A 41 -8.42 0.54 5.01
N ALA A 42 -8.62 1.43 4.05
CA ALA A 42 -7.95 1.34 2.75
C ALA A 42 -6.43 1.61 2.84
N GLU A 43 -6.01 2.49 3.76
CA GLU A 43 -4.60 2.76 4.05
C GLU A 43 -3.92 1.56 4.72
N ALA A 44 -4.48 1.02 5.80
CA ALA A 44 -3.96 -0.17 6.48
C ALA A 44 -3.84 -1.37 5.53
N ALA A 45 -4.87 -1.62 4.71
CA ALA A 45 -4.84 -2.69 3.72
C ALA A 45 -3.73 -2.52 2.67
N GLU A 46 -3.41 -1.28 2.29
CA GLU A 46 -2.33 -1.04 1.32
C GLU A 46 -0.95 -1.18 1.97
N TRP A 47 -0.77 -0.72 3.21
CA TRP A 47 0.46 -0.94 3.97
C TRP A 47 0.75 -2.43 4.17
N GLN A 48 -0.27 -3.23 4.53
CA GLN A 48 -0.14 -4.69 4.63
C GLN A 48 0.32 -5.31 3.30
N ARG A 49 -0.34 -4.97 2.18
CA ARG A 49 0.03 -5.49 0.86
C ARG A 49 1.48 -5.17 0.48
N ILE A 50 1.93 -3.95 0.75
CA ILE A 50 3.31 -3.54 0.46
C ILE A 50 4.29 -4.26 1.38
N SER A 51 3.98 -4.41 2.67
CA SER A 51 4.80 -5.18 3.60
C SER A 51 4.99 -6.62 3.10
N ASP A 52 3.89 -7.30 2.74
CA ASP A 52 3.92 -8.66 2.21
C ASP A 52 4.74 -8.77 0.92
N LEU A 53 4.56 -7.82 -0.01
CA LEU A 53 5.36 -7.75 -1.24
C LEU A 53 6.87 -7.67 -0.95
N LEU A 54 7.26 -6.81 -0.01
CA LEU A 54 8.66 -6.59 0.34
C LEU A 54 9.26 -7.73 1.16
N PHE A 55 8.43 -8.43 1.93
CA PHE A 55 8.84 -9.65 2.61
C PHE A 55 9.24 -10.74 1.61
N ASP A 56 8.43 -10.92 0.56
CA ASP A 56 8.66 -11.96 -0.46
C ASP A 56 9.80 -11.62 -1.43
N HIS A 57 9.92 -10.34 -1.84
CA HIS A 57 10.80 -9.95 -2.95
C HIS A 57 12.09 -9.26 -2.47
N GLY A 58 12.10 -8.74 -1.24
CA GLY A 58 13.21 -7.96 -0.69
C GLY A 58 13.43 -6.63 -1.42
N GLY A 59 14.45 -5.89 -0.97
CA GLY A 59 14.79 -4.58 -1.52
C GLY A 59 13.80 -3.48 -1.12
N PRO A 60 14.06 -2.23 -1.57
CA PRO A 60 13.16 -1.11 -1.33
C PRO A 60 11.94 -1.16 -2.25
N TYR A 61 10.80 -0.66 -1.77
CA TYR A 61 9.58 -0.57 -2.57
C TYR A 61 9.76 0.36 -3.77
N ALA A 62 9.43 -0.17 -4.96
CA ALA A 62 9.37 0.59 -6.19
C ALA A 62 8.00 0.33 -6.87
N PRO A 63 7.11 1.34 -6.99
CA PRO A 63 5.81 1.16 -7.61
C PRO A 63 5.89 0.80 -9.11
N GLU A 64 7.01 1.10 -9.77
CA GLU A 64 7.27 0.76 -11.17
C GLU A 64 7.44 -0.75 -11.38
N THR A 65 7.89 -1.48 -10.35
CA THR A 65 8.09 -2.94 -10.40
C THR A 65 6.98 -3.71 -9.68
N ASP A 66 5.99 -3.01 -9.11
CA ASP A 66 4.86 -3.60 -8.42
C ASP A 66 3.77 -4.08 -9.39
N ALA A 67 3.70 -5.39 -9.61
CA ALA A 67 2.77 -6.00 -10.56
C ALA A 67 1.29 -5.66 -10.29
N TYR A 68 0.89 -5.48 -9.02
CA TYR A 68 -0.48 -5.07 -8.68
C TYR A 68 -0.76 -3.65 -9.18
N VAL A 69 0.20 -2.73 -9.02
CA VAL A 69 0.08 -1.35 -9.50
C VAL A 69 0.08 -1.30 -11.02
N GLN A 70 0.97 -2.04 -11.67
CA GLN A 70 1.04 -2.12 -13.14
C GLN A 70 -0.27 -2.67 -13.74
N GLY A 71 -0.87 -3.69 -13.11
CA GLY A 71 -2.18 -4.20 -13.52
C GLY A 71 -3.31 -3.15 -13.40
N GLN A 72 -3.30 -2.34 -12.34
CA GLN A 72 -4.28 -1.25 -12.16
C GLN A 72 -4.11 -0.11 -13.18
N LEU A 73 -2.89 0.19 -13.61
CA LEU A 73 -2.61 1.18 -14.65
C LEU A 73 -3.08 0.67 -16.01
N THR A 74 -2.70 -0.56 -16.37
CA THR A 74 -3.10 -1.22 -17.62
C THR A 74 -4.63 -1.26 -17.77
N ALA A 75 -5.36 -1.63 -16.69
CA ALA A 75 -6.82 -1.66 -16.72
C ALA A 75 -7.46 -0.27 -16.94
N ARG A 76 -6.83 0.82 -16.48
CA ARG A 76 -7.31 2.19 -16.70
C ARG A 76 -7.07 2.68 -18.11
N GLU A 77 -5.99 2.26 -18.73
CA GLU A 77 -5.69 2.57 -20.13
C GLU A 77 -6.74 1.93 -21.04
N HIS A 78 -7.06 0.65 -20.85
CA HIS A 78 -8.06 -0.06 -21.65
C HIS A 78 -9.52 0.39 -21.42
N HIS A 79 -9.81 1.10 -20.33
CA HIS A 79 -11.15 1.64 -20.06
C HIS A 79 -11.40 3.02 -20.71
N ARG A 80 -10.38 3.61 -21.34
CA ARG A 80 -10.46 4.90 -22.04
C ARG A 80 -10.64 4.79 -23.55
N ASP A 81 -10.60 3.57 -24.10
CA ASP A 81 -10.93 3.23 -25.50
C ASP A 81 -12.36 2.69 -25.60
#